data_AF-A0A8C9BFE7-F1
#
_entry.id   AF-A0A8C9BFE7-F1
#
_cell.length_a   1.000
_cell.length_b   1.000
_cell.length_c   1.000
_cell.angle_alpha   90.00
_cell.angle_beta   90.00
_cell.angle_gamma   90.00
#
_symmetry.space_group_name_H-M   'P 1'
#
loop_
_entity.id
_entity.type
_entity.pdbx_description
1 polymer ?
#
loop_
_entity_poly.entity_id
_entity_poly.type
_entity_poly.pdbx_seq_one_letter_code
_entity_poly.pdbx_strand_id
1 'polypeptide(L)'
;LDTNLFSRCHTVASPKHYYEGCIFDSFTGPDSSLVCASLQAYAALCAQKGICVDWRSRTGGACLVTCPAHREYRACGPVQEPTCKSRSANSPRLAEGCFCPEGTTSYAPGFDVCVDLCGRLPFGEHFEFDCKDCVCLEGGSGIVCRPKTCHPRPRMECEEEGTYAVTEVDPANICCNITSCKCNVSLCRENPPPCPLGFEVKSKMVPERCCPFYSCVPKGVCVLQNAEYQPGSPVFSSKCQNCTCTEGRDNATQLNIISCTHVPCNTSCNPGFELVDNPGECCKKCQQTQCIVINRPGSQGMVLKPGDMKRDPLNNCTFFSCMKIHGQFISSVSSITCPDFDPSTCLPGSITLMPNGCCRKCLPRNETRVPCSTVPVVREISHNGCAKLVTMNDCFGSCGTFATYSAEAQSLDHRCSCCMQQRTSQREVMLQCPGGRLLRHTYTHIDSCLCQDTMCELPPWRRARRSGLRAPGPGAGVSGERSATQAPPPPSIHPVY
;
A
#
# COMPACT_ATOMS: atom_id res chain seq x y z
N LEU A 1 -5.14 -65.16 -58.33
CA LEU A 1 -6.24 -66.15 -58.36
C LEU A 1 -6.42 -66.76 -59.74
N ASP A 2 -6.23 -65.99 -60.82
CA ASP A 2 -6.35 -66.47 -62.21
C ASP A 2 -5.03 -67.04 -62.80
N THR A 3 -4.13 -67.48 -61.93
CA THR A 3 -2.81 -68.00 -62.32
C THR A 3 -2.86 -69.52 -62.48
N ASN A 4 -1.95 -70.08 -63.29
CA ASN A 4 -1.78 -71.53 -63.45
C ASN A 4 -1.62 -72.29 -62.13
N LEU A 5 -1.19 -71.60 -61.05
CA LEU A 5 -1.03 -72.16 -59.72
C LEU A 5 -2.36 -72.67 -59.11
N PHE A 6 -3.48 -72.00 -59.36
CA PHE A 6 -4.81 -72.40 -58.88
C PHE A 6 -5.63 -73.19 -59.91
N SER A 7 -5.07 -73.46 -61.10
CA SER A 7 -5.76 -74.13 -62.21
C SER A 7 -6.44 -75.46 -61.80
N ARG A 8 -5.78 -76.26 -60.97
CA ARG A 8 -6.36 -77.50 -60.43
C ARG A 8 -7.58 -77.22 -59.55
N CYS A 9 -7.54 -76.16 -58.74
CA CYS A 9 -8.68 -75.77 -57.91
C CYS A 9 -9.84 -75.20 -58.72
N HIS A 10 -9.58 -74.51 -59.84
CA HIS A 10 -10.64 -73.99 -60.72
C HIS A 10 -11.59 -75.08 -61.22
N THR A 11 -11.11 -76.33 -61.36
CA THR A 11 -11.95 -77.48 -61.75
C THR A 11 -12.98 -77.88 -60.69
N VAL A 12 -12.76 -77.54 -59.42
CA VAL A 12 -13.63 -77.92 -58.29
C VAL A 12 -14.30 -76.74 -57.61
N ALA A 13 -13.80 -75.51 -57.80
CA ALA A 13 -14.36 -74.29 -57.25
C ALA A 13 -14.08 -73.08 -58.16
N SER A 14 -15.11 -72.34 -58.56
CA SER A 14 -14.94 -71.15 -59.41
C SER A 14 -14.22 -70.03 -58.64
N PRO A 15 -13.18 -69.39 -59.23
CA PRO A 15 -12.46 -68.30 -58.58
C PRO A 15 -13.23 -66.96 -58.58
N LYS A 16 -14.33 -66.83 -59.35
CA LYS A 16 -14.97 -65.54 -59.66
C LYS A 16 -15.31 -64.69 -58.43
N HIS A 17 -16.08 -65.24 -57.50
CA HIS A 17 -16.50 -64.50 -56.29
C HIS A 17 -15.34 -64.18 -55.34
N TYR A 18 -14.33 -65.05 -55.28
CA TYR A 18 -13.13 -64.85 -54.47
C TYR A 18 -12.19 -63.80 -55.11
N TYR A 19 -12.16 -63.74 -56.44
CA TYR A 19 -11.42 -62.71 -57.18
C TYR A 19 -12.08 -61.34 -57.05
N GLU A 20 -13.40 -61.25 -57.19
CA GLU A 20 -14.15 -60.02 -56.96
C GLU A 20 -13.95 -59.49 -55.52
N GLY A 21 -14.02 -60.37 -54.51
CA GLY A 21 -13.70 -60.03 -53.12
C GLY A 21 -12.25 -59.57 -52.94
N CYS A 22 -11.28 -60.25 -53.54
CA CYS A 22 -9.87 -59.88 -53.49
C CYS A 22 -9.58 -58.50 -54.12
N ILE A 23 -10.26 -58.15 -55.22
CA ILE A 23 -10.14 -56.83 -55.86
C ILE A 23 -10.70 -55.74 -54.95
N PHE A 24 -11.85 -55.99 -54.31
CA PHE A 24 -12.43 -55.08 -53.35
C PHE A 24 -11.51 -54.86 -52.13
N ASP A 25 -11.00 -55.94 -51.54
CA ASP A 25 -10.08 -55.92 -50.40
C ASP A 25 -8.77 -55.18 -50.72
N SER A 26 -8.33 -55.23 -51.98
CA SER A 26 -7.15 -54.47 -52.46
C SER A 26 -7.38 -52.97 -52.55
N PHE A 27 -8.64 -52.49 -52.60
CA PHE A 27 -8.97 -51.06 -52.71
C PHE A 27 -9.13 -50.38 -51.34
N THR A 28 -9.42 -51.14 -50.28
CA THR A 28 -9.77 -50.62 -48.95
C THR A 28 -8.58 -50.25 -48.05
N GLY A 29 -7.34 -50.42 -48.48
CA GLY A 29 -6.16 -49.94 -47.74
C GLY A 29 -4.83 -50.51 -48.26
N PRO A 30 -3.67 -49.93 -47.86
CA PRO A 30 -2.34 -50.34 -48.33
C PRO A 30 -1.82 -51.65 -47.70
N ASP A 31 -2.56 -52.24 -46.77
CA ASP A 31 -2.12 -53.44 -46.04
C ASP A 31 -2.38 -54.70 -46.87
N SER A 32 -1.28 -55.37 -47.26
CA SER A 32 -1.29 -56.65 -47.98
C SER A 32 -2.05 -57.77 -47.24
N SER A 33 -2.34 -57.59 -45.94
CA SER A 33 -2.99 -58.58 -45.07
C SER A 33 -4.38 -58.99 -45.55
N LEU A 34 -5.21 -58.06 -46.06
CA LEU A 34 -6.56 -58.36 -46.55
C LEU A 34 -6.52 -59.16 -47.86
N VAL A 35 -5.62 -58.79 -48.76
CA VAL A 35 -5.37 -59.55 -50.00
C VAL A 35 -4.86 -60.96 -49.67
N CYS A 36 -3.96 -61.11 -48.69
CA CYS A 36 -3.50 -62.41 -48.22
C CYS A 36 -4.65 -63.24 -47.60
N ALA A 37 -5.58 -62.62 -46.86
CA ALA A 37 -6.74 -63.30 -46.29
C ALA A 37 -7.70 -63.80 -47.38
N SER A 38 -7.94 -62.99 -48.41
CA SER A 38 -8.72 -63.37 -49.59
C SER A 38 -8.10 -64.55 -50.35
N LEU A 39 -6.77 -64.54 -50.53
CA LEU A 39 -6.03 -65.67 -51.13
C LEU A 39 -6.07 -66.93 -50.26
N GLN A 40 -5.90 -66.77 -48.94
CA GLN A 40 -5.97 -67.86 -47.97
C GLN A 40 -7.35 -68.52 -47.95
N ALA A 41 -8.42 -67.73 -48.02
CA ALA A 41 -9.79 -68.24 -48.05
C ALA A 41 -10.04 -69.14 -49.27
N TYR A 42 -9.56 -68.73 -50.44
CA TYR A 42 -9.68 -69.55 -51.65
C TYR A 42 -8.81 -70.80 -51.57
N ALA A 43 -7.55 -70.68 -51.11
CA ALA A 43 -6.67 -71.83 -50.91
C ALA A 43 -7.23 -72.85 -49.90
N ALA A 44 -7.88 -72.38 -48.83
CA ALA A 44 -8.55 -73.23 -47.84
C ALA A 44 -9.73 -73.99 -48.45
N LEU A 45 -10.52 -73.35 -49.31
CA LEU A 45 -11.59 -74.03 -50.07
C LEU A 45 -11.01 -75.13 -50.97
N CYS A 46 -9.91 -74.85 -51.66
CA CYS A 46 -9.22 -75.84 -52.48
C CYS A 46 -8.74 -77.03 -51.63
N ALA A 47 -8.14 -76.76 -50.47
CA ALA A 47 -7.64 -77.78 -49.55
C ALA A 47 -8.77 -78.68 -48.99
N GLN A 48 -9.96 -78.13 -48.74
CA GLN A 48 -11.15 -78.91 -48.38
C GLN A 48 -11.60 -79.88 -49.48
N LYS A 49 -11.28 -79.58 -50.74
CA LYS A 49 -11.53 -80.47 -51.90
C LYS A 49 -10.34 -81.37 -52.21
N GLY A 50 -9.33 -81.43 -51.32
CA GLY A 50 -8.13 -82.24 -51.47
C GLY A 50 -7.06 -81.62 -52.37
N ILE A 51 -7.21 -80.37 -52.79
CA ILE A 51 -6.27 -79.66 -53.67
C ILE A 51 -5.54 -78.59 -52.85
N CYS A 52 -4.38 -78.94 -52.30
CA CYS A 52 -3.52 -77.98 -51.63
C CYS A 52 -2.70 -77.17 -52.64
N VAL A 53 -2.58 -75.86 -52.40
CA VAL A 53 -1.82 -74.95 -53.24
C VAL A 53 -0.83 -74.19 -52.35
N ASP A 54 0.47 -74.38 -52.58
CA ASP A 54 1.49 -73.57 -51.90
C ASP A 54 1.59 -72.19 -52.54
N TRP A 55 0.66 -71.32 -52.15
CA TRP A 55 0.51 -69.98 -52.72
C TRP A 55 1.41 -68.95 -52.04
N ARG A 56 1.74 -69.12 -50.75
CA ARG A 56 2.52 -68.15 -49.97
C ARG A 56 3.95 -68.00 -50.48
N SER A 57 4.60 -69.09 -50.87
CA SER A 57 5.96 -69.07 -51.45
C SER A 57 6.05 -68.26 -52.75
N ARG A 58 4.92 -68.05 -53.44
CA ARG A 58 4.82 -67.29 -54.70
C ARG A 58 4.50 -65.81 -54.51
N THR A 59 4.29 -65.35 -53.27
CA THR A 59 3.96 -63.95 -52.96
C THR A 59 5.18 -63.04 -52.74
N GLY A 60 6.41 -63.54 -52.97
CA GLY A 60 7.64 -62.74 -52.84
C GLY A 60 7.90 -62.23 -51.41
N GLY A 61 7.32 -62.88 -50.40
CA GLY A 61 7.47 -62.50 -49.00
C GLY A 61 6.27 -61.75 -48.40
N ALA A 62 5.33 -61.27 -49.23
CA ALA A 62 4.25 -60.39 -48.79
C ALA A 62 3.21 -61.06 -47.86
N CYS A 63 3.03 -62.38 -47.98
CA CYS A 63 2.05 -63.14 -47.19
C CYS A 63 2.71 -64.25 -46.36
N LEU A 64 3.96 -64.09 -45.92
CA LEU A 64 4.65 -65.12 -45.12
C LEU A 64 3.96 -65.34 -43.76
N VAL A 65 3.98 -66.60 -43.31
CA VAL A 65 3.51 -66.99 -41.97
C VAL A 65 4.71 -67.48 -41.18
N THR A 66 4.83 -67.00 -39.94
CA THR A 66 5.86 -67.43 -39.00
C THR A 66 5.26 -68.47 -38.06
N CYS A 67 5.78 -69.69 -38.11
CA CYS A 67 5.47 -70.73 -37.12
C CYS A 67 6.39 -70.60 -35.90
N PRO A 68 5.99 -71.10 -34.72
CA PRO A 68 6.90 -71.29 -33.59
C PRO A 68 8.16 -72.05 -33.99
N ALA A 69 9.28 -71.80 -33.32
CA ALA A 69 10.60 -72.34 -33.71
C ALA A 69 10.67 -73.88 -33.80
N HIS A 70 9.80 -74.59 -33.06
CA HIS A 70 9.69 -76.05 -33.05
C HIS A 70 8.65 -76.62 -34.03
N ARG A 71 8.09 -75.79 -34.92
CA ARG A 71 7.11 -76.18 -35.95
C ARG A 71 7.48 -75.64 -37.32
N GLU A 72 7.03 -76.34 -38.35
CA GLU A 72 7.25 -75.98 -39.74
C GLU A 72 5.93 -75.67 -40.44
N TYR A 73 5.92 -74.60 -41.23
CA TYR A 73 4.78 -74.24 -42.07
C TYR A 73 4.61 -75.25 -43.21
N ARG A 74 3.39 -75.77 -43.40
CA ARG A 74 3.02 -76.52 -44.59
C ARG A 74 1.73 -76.00 -45.19
N ALA A 75 1.73 -75.82 -46.51
CA ALA A 75 0.53 -75.51 -47.30
C ALA A 75 -0.49 -76.65 -47.31
N CYS A 76 -0.08 -77.85 -46.91
CA CYS A 76 -0.89 -79.04 -46.90
C CYS A 76 -0.53 -79.92 -45.69
N GLY A 77 -1.46 -80.04 -44.75
CA GLY A 77 -1.38 -81.02 -43.68
C GLY A 77 -2.77 -81.46 -43.23
N PRO A 78 -2.85 -82.55 -42.46
CA PRO A 78 -4.14 -83.03 -41.95
C PRO A 78 -4.71 -82.02 -40.97
N VAL A 79 -6.02 -81.75 -41.03
CA VAL A 79 -6.70 -80.85 -40.06
C VAL A 79 -6.49 -81.33 -38.62
N GLN A 80 -6.35 -82.63 -38.43
CA GLN A 80 -5.99 -83.23 -37.15
C GLN A 80 -4.66 -83.95 -37.26
N GLU A 81 -3.63 -83.43 -36.58
CA GLU A 81 -2.31 -84.06 -36.52
C GLU A 81 -2.36 -85.39 -35.75
N PRO A 82 -1.60 -86.42 -36.20
CA PRO A 82 -1.39 -87.62 -35.40
C PRO A 82 -0.64 -87.25 -34.12
N THR A 83 -1.03 -87.89 -33.02
CA THR A 83 -0.39 -87.66 -31.71
C THR A 83 0.21 -88.95 -31.18
N CYS A 84 1.10 -88.84 -30.19
CA CYS A 84 1.69 -90.02 -29.55
C CYS A 84 0.66 -91.03 -29.02
N LYS A 85 -0.57 -90.60 -28.70
CA LYS A 85 -1.68 -91.46 -28.26
C LYS A 85 -2.58 -91.94 -29.40
N SER A 86 -2.61 -91.25 -30.54
CA SER A 86 -3.46 -91.56 -31.68
C SER A 86 -2.64 -91.58 -32.97
N ARG A 87 -2.03 -92.74 -33.27
CA ARG A 87 -1.16 -92.93 -34.44
C ARG A 87 -1.92 -93.03 -35.77
N SER A 88 -3.26 -93.06 -35.77
CA SER A 88 -4.08 -93.21 -36.98
C SER A 88 -5.16 -92.13 -37.11
N ALA A 89 -4.80 -90.85 -36.95
CA ALA A 89 -5.69 -89.75 -37.33
C ALA A 89 -5.68 -89.57 -38.87
N ASN A 90 -6.35 -90.46 -39.60
CA ASN A 90 -6.57 -90.29 -41.03
C ASN A 90 -7.74 -89.32 -41.25
N SER A 91 -7.47 -88.02 -41.14
CA SER A 91 -8.43 -87.01 -41.58
C SER A 91 -8.31 -86.83 -43.09
N PRO A 92 -9.38 -87.05 -43.89
CA PRO A 92 -9.34 -86.85 -45.35
C PRO A 92 -9.36 -85.36 -45.72
N ARG A 93 -9.49 -84.47 -44.73
CA ARG A 93 -9.53 -83.02 -44.92
C ARG A 93 -8.15 -82.44 -44.66
N LEU A 94 -7.67 -81.67 -45.63
CA LEU A 94 -6.37 -81.02 -45.59
C LEU A 94 -6.56 -79.53 -45.31
N ALA A 95 -5.62 -78.94 -44.57
CA ALA A 95 -5.56 -77.53 -44.29
C ALA A 95 -4.10 -77.04 -44.27
N GLU A 96 -3.94 -75.75 -44.50
CA GLU A 96 -2.69 -75.04 -44.33
C GLU A 96 -2.46 -74.73 -42.82
N GLY A 97 -1.22 -74.84 -42.35
CA GLY A 97 -0.91 -74.58 -40.94
C GLY A 97 0.54 -74.85 -40.53
N CYS A 98 0.79 -74.78 -39.23
CA CYS A 98 2.09 -75.09 -38.61
C CYS A 98 2.07 -76.49 -38.03
N PHE A 99 2.93 -77.37 -38.53
CA PHE A 99 2.97 -78.77 -38.18
C PHE A 99 4.30 -79.16 -37.55
N CYS A 100 4.33 -80.31 -36.88
CA CYS A 100 5.61 -80.86 -36.41
C CYS A 100 6.54 -81.21 -37.59
N PRO A 101 7.84 -80.89 -37.51
CA PRO A 101 8.81 -81.21 -38.56
C PRO A 101 8.95 -82.72 -38.76
N GLU A 102 9.44 -83.10 -39.94
CA GLU A 102 9.70 -84.50 -40.32
C GLU A 102 10.51 -85.23 -39.22
N GLY A 103 10.04 -86.42 -38.82
CA GLY A 103 10.66 -87.22 -37.76
C GLY A 103 10.14 -86.97 -36.35
N THR A 104 9.33 -85.93 -36.14
CA THR A 104 8.74 -85.59 -34.83
C THR A 104 7.23 -85.75 -34.84
N THR A 105 6.62 -86.00 -33.68
CA THR A 105 5.15 -86.18 -33.54
C THR A 105 4.60 -85.28 -32.44
N SER A 106 3.39 -84.76 -32.61
CA SER A 106 2.71 -83.99 -31.55
C SER A 106 2.44 -84.85 -30.32
N TYR A 107 2.74 -84.34 -29.13
CA TYR A 107 2.58 -85.09 -27.89
C TYR A 107 1.13 -85.49 -27.61
N ALA A 108 0.20 -84.53 -27.57
CA ALA A 108 -1.22 -84.75 -27.33
C ALA A 108 -2.06 -83.57 -27.86
N PRO A 109 -3.37 -83.75 -28.15
CA PRO A 109 -4.25 -82.66 -28.55
C PRO A 109 -4.25 -81.54 -27.50
N GLY A 110 -4.01 -80.30 -27.93
CA GLY A 110 -3.95 -79.13 -27.05
C GLY A 110 -2.59 -78.83 -26.42
N PHE A 111 -1.57 -79.67 -26.65
CA PHE A 111 -0.19 -79.41 -26.22
C PHE A 111 0.67 -78.99 -27.41
N ASP A 112 1.35 -77.84 -27.30
CA ASP A 112 2.22 -77.32 -28.35
C ASP A 112 3.67 -77.84 -28.23
N VAL A 113 3.83 -79.17 -28.28
CA VAL A 113 5.14 -79.83 -28.14
C VAL A 113 5.28 -80.94 -29.20
N CYS A 114 6.36 -80.87 -29.98
CA CYS A 114 6.79 -81.92 -30.90
C CYS A 114 7.86 -82.78 -30.24
N VAL A 115 7.72 -84.10 -30.29
CA VAL A 115 8.64 -85.05 -29.66
C VAL A 115 9.19 -86.05 -30.67
N ASP A 116 10.49 -86.37 -30.55
CA ASP A 116 11.19 -87.32 -31.42
C ASP A 116 10.83 -88.77 -31.09
N LEU A 117 10.58 -89.06 -29.81
CA LEU A 117 10.11 -90.38 -29.34
C LEU A 117 8.89 -90.25 -28.42
N CYS A 118 7.84 -90.96 -28.80
CA CYS A 118 6.65 -91.15 -27.96
C CYS A 118 6.94 -92.17 -26.83
N GLY A 119 7.58 -91.71 -25.75
CA GLY A 119 7.60 -92.37 -24.43
C GLY A 119 8.91 -93.09 -24.03
N ARG A 120 9.68 -92.46 -23.13
CA ARG A 120 10.21 -93.00 -21.84
C ARG A 120 11.02 -91.89 -21.13
N LEU A 121 10.47 -91.26 -20.09
CA LEU A 121 11.32 -90.63 -19.08
C LEU A 121 11.85 -91.73 -18.15
N PRO A 122 13.12 -91.68 -17.70
CA PRO A 122 13.64 -92.63 -16.72
C PRO A 122 12.82 -92.56 -15.42
N PHE A 123 12.51 -93.74 -14.88
CA PHE A 123 11.72 -93.88 -13.66
C PHE A 123 12.51 -93.39 -12.43
N GLY A 124 11.83 -92.75 -11.47
CA GLY A 124 12.47 -92.25 -10.24
C GLY A 124 13.15 -90.89 -10.35
N GLU A 125 13.11 -90.22 -11.52
CA GLU A 125 13.60 -88.84 -11.60
C GLU A 125 12.67 -87.86 -10.87
N HIS A 126 13.30 -87.01 -10.06
CA HIS A 126 12.69 -85.88 -9.39
C HIS A 126 12.93 -84.63 -10.25
N PHE A 127 11.88 -83.88 -10.53
CA PHE A 127 11.99 -82.61 -11.24
C PHE A 127 11.04 -81.57 -10.64
N GLU A 128 11.44 -80.31 -10.70
CA GLU A 128 10.64 -79.18 -10.24
C GLU A 128 9.83 -78.63 -11.40
N PHE A 129 8.51 -78.57 -11.24
CA PHE A 129 7.61 -77.99 -12.23
C PHE A 129 6.52 -77.19 -11.52
N ASP A 130 6.39 -75.90 -11.84
CA ASP A 130 5.34 -75.03 -11.30
C ASP A 130 5.30 -75.02 -9.75
N CYS A 131 6.47 -74.80 -9.12
CA CYS A 131 6.63 -74.76 -7.67
C CYS A 131 6.17 -76.00 -6.92
N LYS A 132 6.20 -77.14 -7.62
CA LYS A 132 5.92 -78.46 -7.08
C LYS A 132 7.10 -79.37 -7.37
N ASP A 133 7.47 -80.15 -6.37
CA ASP A 133 8.42 -81.23 -6.49
C ASP A 133 7.67 -82.45 -7.05
N CYS A 134 7.97 -82.82 -8.29
CA CYS A 134 7.32 -83.90 -9.00
C CYS A 134 8.22 -85.14 -9.06
N VAL A 135 7.63 -86.32 -8.92
CA VAL A 135 8.30 -87.61 -9.07
C VAL A 135 7.56 -88.48 -10.08
N CYS A 136 8.31 -89.11 -10.97
CA CYS A 136 7.80 -90.09 -11.91
C CYS A 136 7.69 -91.46 -11.23
N LEU A 137 6.46 -91.93 -10.97
CA LEU A 137 6.23 -93.22 -10.31
C LEU A 137 6.41 -94.40 -11.29
N GLU A 138 6.95 -95.50 -10.79
CA GLU A 138 7.10 -96.75 -11.56
C GLU A 138 5.74 -97.32 -12.01
N GLY A 139 5.74 -98.01 -13.15
CA GLY A 139 4.59 -98.80 -13.61
C GLY A 139 3.52 -98.05 -14.42
N GLY A 140 3.79 -96.81 -14.87
CA GLY A 140 2.84 -96.07 -15.72
C GLY A 140 1.75 -95.32 -14.93
N SER A 141 1.93 -95.18 -13.61
CA SER A 141 1.00 -94.52 -12.69
C SER A 141 0.99 -92.98 -12.76
N GLY A 142 1.66 -92.39 -13.75
CA GLY A 142 1.71 -90.94 -13.97
C GLY A 142 2.73 -90.21 -13.08
N ILE A 143 2.72 -88.88 -13.20
CA ILE A 143 3.58 -87.96 -12.44
C ILE A 143 2.83 -87.54 -11.17
N VAL A 144 3.45 -87.65 -10.00
CA VAL A 144 2.90 -87.14 -8.74
C VAL A 144 3.71 -85.93 -8.27
N CYS A 145 3.02 -84.80 -8.10
CA CYS A 145 3.63 -83.54 -7.69
C CYS A 145 3.17 -83.15 -6.29
N ARG A 146 4.10 -82.73 -5.44
CA ARG A 146 3.82 -82.16 -4.12
C ARG A 146 4.23 -80.69 -4.08
N PRO A 147 3.42 -79.79 -3.48
CA PRO A 147 3.81 -78.39 -3.33
C PRO A 147 5.13 -78.27 -2.57
N LYS A 148 6.04 -77.44 -3.07
CA LYS A 148 7.33 -77.17 -2.43
C LYS A 148 7.09 -76.43 -1.12
N THR A 149 7.60 -76.98 0.00
CA THR A 149 7.45 -76.35 1.32
C THR A 149 8.50 -75.27 1.51
N CYS A 150 8.07 -74.01 1.55
CA CYS A 150 8.93 -72.89 1.92
C CYS A 150 9.29 -72.96 3.41
N HIS A 151 10.52 -72.61 3.76
CA HIS A 151 10.93 -72.50 5.16
C HIS A 151 10.06 -71.44 5.86
N PRO A 152 9.42 -71.76 6.99
CA PRO A 152 8.68 -70.78 7.77
C PRO A 152 9.67 -69.78 8.35
N ARG A 153 9.77 -68.60 7.73
CA ARG A 153 10.50 -67.48 8.32
C ARG A 153 9.60 -66.83 9.39
N PRO A 154 10.16 -66.41 10.54
CA PRO A 154 9.39 -65.66 11.52
C PRO A 154 8.78 -64.42 10.86
N ARG A 155 7.54 -64.07 11.25
CA ARG A 155 6.89 -62.83 10.81
C ARG A 155 7.77 -61.67 11.25
N MET A 156 8.36 -60.98 10.28
CA MET A 156 9.14 -59.78 10.52
C MET A 156 8.18 -58.60 10.56
N GLU A 157 8.07 -57.95 11.72
CA GLU A 157 7.35 -56.69 11.87
C GLU A 157 8.35 -55.56 11.62
N CYS A 158 7.98 -54.61 10.75
CA CYS A 158 8.81 -53.45 10.49
C CYS A 158 8.65 -52.48 11.67
N GLU A 159 9.63 -52.48 12.57
CA GLU A 159 9.62 -51.63 13.79
C GLU A 159 9.92 -50.15 13.47
N GLU A 160 10.48 -49.85 12.29
CA GLU A 160 10.89 -48.50 11.92
C GLU A 160 9.70 -47.64 11.44
N GLU A 161 9.55 -46.44 12.02
CA GLU A 161 8.50 -45.50 11.66
C GLU A 161 8.54 -45.13 10.16
N GLY A 162 7.37 -45.07 9.54
CA GLY A 162 7.23 -44.81 8.10
C GLY A 162 7.51 -46.03 7.21
N THR A 163 7.94 -47.16 7.77
CA THR A 163 8.15 -48.39 6.99
C THR A 163 6.94 -49.32 7.03
N TYR A 164 6.73 -50.10 5.97
CA TYR A 164 5.65 -51.07 5.87
C TYR A 164 6.14 -52.36 5.23
N ALA A 165 5.56 -53.48 5.67
CA ALA A 165 5.91 -54.80 5.20
C ALA A 165 5.33 -55.05 3.80
N VAL A 166 6.18 -55.45 2.86
CA VAL A 166 5.79 -55.85 1.51
C VAL A 166 6.27 -57.27 1.27
N THR A 167 5.37 -58.12 0.78
CA THR A 167 5.73 -59.47 0.33
C THR A 167 6.17 -59.42 -1.13
N GLU A 168 7.44 -59.71 -1.37
CA GLU A 168 8.04 -59.80 -2.70
C GLU A 168 8.46 -61.25 -2.97
N VAL A 169 8.58 -61.63 -4.25
CA VAL A 169 9.08 -62.96 -4.61
C VAL A 169 10.56 -63.04 -4.26
N ASP A 170 11.00 -64.12 -3.62
CA ASP A 170 12.41 -64.31 -3.23
C ASP A 170 13.25 -64.50 -4.52
N PRO A 171 14.24 -63.62 -4.79
CA PRO A 171 15.09 -63.73 -5.98
C PRO A 171 15.94 -65.01 -5.99
N ALA A 172 16.17 -65.65 -4.83
CA ALA A 172 16.86 -66.94 -4.75
C ALA A 172 15.92 -68.14 -4.91
N ASN A 173 14.61 -67.95 -4.71
CA ASN A 173 13.60 -68.99 -4.86
C ASN A 173 12.26 -68.40 -5.31
N ILE A 174 12.00 -68.42 -6.62
CA ILE A 174 10.82 -67.84 -7.28
C ILE A 174 9.50 -68.40 -6.72
N CYS A 175 9.54 -69.57 -6.08
CA CYS A 175 8.39 -70.24 -5.50
C CYS A 175 8.05 -69.81 -4.07
N CYS A 176 8.89 -68.98 -3.44
CA CYS A 176 8.69 -68.51 -2.09
C CYS A 176 8.62 -66.99 -2.04
N ASN A 177 7.79 -66.48 -1.14
CA ASN A 177 7.68 -65.04 -0.88
C ASN A 177 8.57 -64.67 0.31
N ILE A 178 9.28 -63.56 0.19
CA ILE A 178 10.03 -62.92 1.27
C ILE A 178 9.32 -61.62 1.67
N THR A 179 9.39 -61.27 2.95
CA THR A 179 8.89 -59.99 3.44
C THR A 179 10.05 -59.00 3.53
N SER A 180 9.94 -57.87 2.84
CA SER A 180 10.89 -56.76 2.90
C SER A 180 10.20 -55.50 3.44
N CYS A 181 10.90 -54.71 4.26
CA CYS A 181 10.37 -53.43 4.75
C CYS A 181 10.69 -52.34 3.72
N LYS A 182 9.66 -51.68 3.19
CA LYS A 182 9.80 -50.53 2.29
C LYS A 182 9.47 -49.26 3.03
N CYS A 183 10.16 -48.18 2.67
CA CYS A 183 9.92 -46.86 3.23
C CYS A 183 8.76 -46.14 2.51
N ASN A 184 7.83 -45.59 3.28
CA ASN A 184 6.80 -44.66 2.81
C ASN A 184 6.76 -43.43 3.71
N VAL A 185 7.30 -42.33 3.21
CA VAL A 185 7.41 -41.05 3.92
C VAL A 185 6.04 -40.49 4.35
N SER A 186 4.95 -40.87 3.69
CA SER A 186 3.60 -40.41 4.05
C SER A 186 3.06 -41.07 5.33
N LEU A 187 3.67 -42.16 5.78
CA LEU A 187 3.32 -42.86 7.02
C LEU A 187 4.08 -42.31 8.24
N CYS A 188 4.99 -41.35 8.02
CA CYS A 188 5.71 -40.69 9.10
C CYS A 188 4.76 -39.85 9.95
N ARG A 189 4.73 -40.11 11.26
CA ARG A 189 3.90 -39.38 12.23
C ARG A 189 4.43 -37.99 12.57
N GLU A 190 5.74 -37.79 12.37
CA GLU A 190 6.42 -36.57 12.75
C GLU A 190 6.12 -35.46 11.74
N ASN A 191 5.33 -34.48 12.17
CA ASN A 191 5.02 -33.29 11.38
C ASN A 191 6.11 -32.23 11.59
N PRO A 192 6.35 -31.36 10.58
CA PRO A 192 7.28 -30.25 10.72
C PRO A 192 6.88 -29.35 11.90
N PRO A 193 7.79 -29.08 12.87
CA PRO A 193 7.47 -28.23 14.00
C PRO A 193 7.28 -26.77 13.56
N PRO A 194 6.41 -26.00 14.23
CA PRO A 194 6.31 -24.57 13.97
C PRO A 194 7.61 -23.88 14.41
N CYS A 195 8.36 -23.31 13.46
CA CYS A 195 9.57 -22.57 13.78
C CYS A 195 9.25 -21.17 14.32
N PRO A 196 10.09 -20.64 15.23
CA PRO A 196 9.97 -19.26 15.68
C PRO A 196 10.20 -18.27 14.52
N LEU A 197 9.68 -17.06 14.67
CA LEU A 197 9.83 -15.99 13.66
C LEU A 197 11.30 -15.76 13.31
N GLY A 198 11.58 -15.59 12.02
CA GLY A 198 12.94 -15.47 11.48
C GLY A 198 13.63 -16.81 11.20
N PHE A 199 12.97 -17.94 11.50
CA PHE A 199 13.46 -19.28 11.18
C PHE A 199 12.51 -20.01 10.24
N GLU A 200 13.06 -20.87 9.40
CA GLU A 200 12.31 -21.73 8.49
C GLU A 200 12.59 -23.20 8.77
N VAL A 201 11.59 -24.04 8.50
CA VAL A 201 11.73 -25.49 8.64
C VAL A 201 12.55 -26.03 7.48
N LYS A 202 13.63 -26.74 7.79
CA LYS A 202 14.43 -27.48 6.81
C LYS A 202 14.38 -28.97 7.13
N SER A 203 14.07 -29.78 6.11
CA SER A 203 14.07 -31.24 6.22
C SER A 203 15.40 -31.82 5.75
N LYS A 204 15.96 -32.76 6.51
CA LYS A 204 17.14 -33.54 6.15
C LYS A 204 16.83 -35.04 6.24
N MET A 205 17.07 -35.77 5.16
CA MET A 205 17.06 -37.24 5.17
C MET A 205 18.35 -37.74 5.85
N VAL A 206 18.18 -38.57 6.88
CA VAL A 206 19.31 -39.22 7.57
C VAL A 206 19.46 -40.62 6.97
N PRO A 207 20.66 -41.03 6.52
CA PRO A 207 20.87 -42.40 6.05
C PRO A 207 20.50 -43.39 7.17
N GLU A 208 19.83 -44.49 6.81
CA GLU A 208 19.23 -45.48 7.73
C GLU A 208 17.92 -45.09 8.44
N ARG A 209 17.33 -43.92 8.11
CA ARG A 209 15.97 -43.56 8.57
C ARG A 209 15.04 -43.27 7.40
N CYS A 210 13.85 -43.84 7.42
CA CYS A 210 12.80 -43.58 6.45
C CYS A 210 12.21 -42.16 6.58
N CYS A 211 12.02 -41.69 7.82
CA CYS A 211 11.39 -40.40 8.09
C CYS A 211 12.38 -39.23 8.12
N PRO A 212 12.01 -38.06 7.54
CA PRO A 212 12.87 -36.88 7.50
C PRO A 212 13.03 -36.26 8.89
N PHE A 213 14.23 -35.76 9.17
CA PHE A 213 14.49 -34.94 10.35
C PHE A 213 14.24 -33.47 10.03
N TYR A 214 13.40 -32.81 10.81
CA TYR A 214 13.11 -31.38 10.68
C TYR A 214 13.95 -30.55 11.64
N SER A 215 14.55 -29.47 11.16
CA SER A 215 15.22 -28.48 12.00
C SER A 215 14.88 -27.06 11.58
N CYS A 216 14.87 -26.15 12.55
CA CYS A 216 14.67 -24.73 12.28
C CYS A 216 16.01 -24.08 11.96
N VAL A 217 16.13 -23.52 10.76
CA VAL A 217 17.31 -22.77 10.31
C VAL A 217 16.98 -21.29 10.15
N PRO A 218 17.88 -20.37 10.50
CA PRO A 218 17.60 -18.94 10.40
C PRO A 218 17.56 -18.46 8.94
N LYS A 219 16.54 -17.65 8.62
CA LYS A 219 16.24 -17.14 7.26
C LYS A 219 17.13 -15.98 6.81
N GLY A 220 18.01 -15.48 7.68
CA GLY A 220 18.82 -14.28 7.40
C GLY A 220 17.99 -13.00 7.34
N VAL A 221 17.00 -12.89 8.22
CA VAL A 221 16.11 -11.72 8.33
C VAL A 221 16.23 -11.09 9.72
N CYS A 222 15.86 -9.82 9.84
CA CYS A 222 15.70 -9.19 11.14
C CYS A 222 14.28 -9.42 11.65
N VAL A 223 14.14 -9.63 12.95
CA VAL A 223 12.82 -9.77 13.59
C VAL A 223 12.63 -8.66 14.59
N LEU A 224 11.52 -7.92 14.46
CA LEU A 224 11.08 -6.95 15.46
C LEU A 224 9.61 -7.21 15.78
N GLN A 225 9.32 -7.51 17.05
CA GLN A 225 8.01 -7.93 17.53
C GLN A 225 7.50 -9.15 16.75
N ASN A 226 6.44 -9.00 15.94
CA ASN A 226 5.82 -10.08 15.15
C ASN A 226 6.07 -9.93 13.64
N ALA A 227 7.06 -9.15 13.22
CA ALA A 227 7.35 -8.89 11.81
C ALA A 227 8.77 -9.28 11.42
N GLU A 228 8.91 -9.85 10.22
CA GLU A 228 10.18 -10.20 9.58
C GLU A 228 10.55 -9.13 8.54
N TYR A 229 11.80 -8.68 8.58
CA TYR A 229 12.34 -7.65 7.68
C TYR A 229 13.51 -8.21 6.89
N GLN A 230 13.46 -8.06 5.57
CA GLN A 230 14.57 -8.45 4.70
C GLN A 230 15.76 -7.49 4.87
N PRO A 231 17.00 -7.96 4.63
CA PRO A 231 18.17 -7.08 4.62
C PRO A 231 17.97 -5.85 3.74
N GLY A 232 18.38 -4.68 4.21
CA GLY A 232 18.19 -3.39 3.56
C GLY A 232 16.81 -2.76 3.76
N SER A 233 15.84 -3.48 4.31
CA SER A 233 14.49 -2.94 4.54
C SER A 233 14.47 -1.96 5.73
N PRO A 234 13.70 -0.86 5.64
CA PRO A 234 13.48 0.04 6.77
C PRO A 234 12.59 -0.63 7.82
N VAL A 235 12.99 -0.52 9.08
CA VAL A 235 12.30 -1.07 10.24
C VAL A 235 11.66 0.09 11.02
N PHE A 236 10.34 0.10 11.11
CA PHE A 236 9.62 1.14 11.86
C PHE A 236 9.67 0.85 13.36
N SER A 237 10.62 1.49 14.06
CA SER A 237 10.73 1.41 15.53
C SER A 237 10.10 2.64 16.20
N SER A 238 10.67 3.83 15.99
CA SER A 238 10.17 5.10 16.51
C SER A 238 10.27 6.19 15.45
N LYS A 239 9.45 7.25 15.56
CA LYS A 239 9.52 8.40 14.63
C LYS A 239 10.87 9.16 14.69
N CYS A 240 11.75 8.83 15.64
CA CYS A 240 13.03 9.48 15.89
C CYS A 240 14.27 8.69 15.45
N GLN A 241 14.09 7.44 15.04
CA GLN A 241 15.18 6.59 14.63
C GLN A 241 14.88 6.02 13.26
N ASN A 242 15.83 6.15 12.35
CA ASN A 242 15.81 5.43 11.10
C ASN A 242 16.55 4.12 11.32
N CYS A 243 15.81 3.02 11.41
CA CYS A 243 16.35 1.70 11.61
C CYS A 243 16.30 0.92 10.30
N THR A 244 17.37 0.18 10.00
CA THR A 244 17.44 -0.69 8.83
C THR A 244 17.90 -2.08 9.25
N CYS A 245 17.35 -3.10 8.59
CA CYS A 245 17.84 -4.46 8.76
C CYS A 245 19.18 -4.60 8.03
N THR A 246 20.22 -5.02 8.74
CA THR A 246 21.56 -5.23 8.14
C THR A 246 21.74 -6.67 7.67
N GLU A 247 22.85 -6.96 7.00
CA GLU A 247 23.29 -8.32 6.69
C GLU A 247 24.15 -8.92 7.83
N GLY A 248 24.46 -8.13 8.86
CA GLY A 248 25.23 -8.58 10.02
C GLY A 248 24.40 -9.51 10.88
N ARG A 249 24.93 -10.70 11.19
CA ARG A 249 24.25 -11.70 12.01
C ARG A 249 24.66 -11.58 13.47
N ASP A 250 23.68 -11.55 14.35
CA ASP A 250 23.89 -11.61 15.79
C ASP A 250 24.20 -13.05 16.22
N ASN A 251 25.23 -13.23 17.03
CA ASN A 251 25.65 -14.54 17.51
C ASN A 251 24.71 -15.11 18.57
N ALA A 252 24.00 -14.25 19.32
CA ALA A 252 23.05 -14.68 20.34
C ALA A 252 21.71 -15.14 19.73
N THR A 253 21.13 -14.33 18.84
CA THR A 253 19.82 -14.61 18.24
C THR A 253 19.90 -15.40 16.94
N GLN A 254 21.08 -15.49 16.31
CA GLN A 254 21.29 -16.10 14.98
C GLN A 254 20.49 -15.42 13.84
N LEU A 255 19.88 -14.27 14.13
CA LEU A 255 19.13 -13.43 13.21
C LEU A 255 19.95 -12.19 12.81
N ASN A 256 19.48 -11.45 11.81
CA ASN A 256 20.18 -10.25 11.40
C ASN A 256 19.96 -9.08 12.37
N ILE A 257 20.97 -8.22 12.49
CA ILE A 257 21.00 -7.09 13.41
C ILE A 257 20.25 -5.92 12.79
N ILE A 258 19.38 -5.28 13.58
CA ILE A 258 18.74 -4.01 13.24
C ILE A 258 19.67 -2.88 13.67
N SER A 259 20.14 -2.08 12.71
CA SER A 259 20.95 -0.90 12.99
C SER A 259 20.08 0.35 12.95
N CYS A 260 20.09 1.13 14.03
CA CYS A 260 19.31 2.35 14.16
C CYS A 260 20.21 3.57 14.19
N THR A 261 19.86 4.57 13.40
CA THR A 261 20.50 5.90 13.42
C THR A 261 19.48 6.95 13.84
N HIS A 262 19.91 7.94 14.61
CA HIS A 262 19.04 9.06 14.95
C HIS A 262 18.78 9.93 13.72
N VAL A 263 17.51 10.32 13.53
CA VAL A 263 17.16 11.23 12.45
C VAL A 263 17.86 12.57 12.69
N PRO A 264 18.68 13.07 11.75
CA PRO A 264 19.36 14.35 11.92
C PRO A 264 18.32 15.48 11.84
N CYS A 265 18.08 16.13 12.98
CA CYS A 265 17.18 17.29 13.05
C CYS A 265 17.95 18.59 12.77
N ASN A 266 17.30 19.54 12.11
CA ASN A 266 17.87 20.87 11.97
C ASN A 266 17.88 21.58 13.33
N THR A 267 19.07 22.01 13.78
CA THR A 267 19.27 22.67 15.09
C THR A 267 19.16 24.18 15.02
N SER A 268 19.03 24.75 13.82
CA SER A 268 18.87 26.19 13.63
C SER A 268 17.79 26.50 12.60
N CYS A 269 17.03 27.57 12.86
CA CYS A 269 16.02 28.08 11.96
C CYS A 269 16.51 29.37 11.28
N ASN A 270 15.88 29.70 10.16
CA ASN A 270 16.13 30.98 9.49
C ASN A 270 15.80 32.16 10.42
N PRO A 271 16.43 33.35 10.23
CA PRO A 271 16.16 34.53 11.05
C PRO A 271 14.66 34.86 11.12
N GLY A 272 14.14 35.05 12.33
CA GLY A 272 12.71 35.31 12.59
C GLY A 272 11.85 34.07 12.84
N PHE A 273 12.46 32.89 12.85
CA PHE A 273 11.82 31.62 13.23
C PHE A 273 12.55 31.00 14.43
N GLU A 274 11.79 30.37 15.32
CA GLU A 274 12.31 29.62 16.47
C GLU A 274 11.85 28.16 16.42
N LEU A 275 12.62 27.28 17.05
CA LEU A 275 12.30 25.86 17.15
C LEU A 275 11.21 25.64 18.20
N VAL A 276 10.07 25.13 17.76
CA VAL A 276 8.93 24.80 18.63
C VAL A 276 8.71 23.29 18.60
N ASP A 277 8.46 22.71 19.77
CA ASP A 277 8.15 21.29 19.91
C ASP A 277 6.81 20.98 19.24
N ASN A 278 6.80 19.99 18.34
CA ASN A 278 5.59 19.54 17.66
C ASN A 278 5.13 18.19 18.25
N PRO A 279 3.96 18.12 18.89
CA PRO A 279 3.48 16.88 19.51
C PRO A 279 3.39 15.73 18.49
N GLY A 280 4.16 14.66 18.73
CA GLY A 280 4.13 13.45 17.90
C GLY A 280 5.08 13.47 16.69
N GLU A 281 5.99 14.43 16.57
CA GLU A 281 7.11 14.42 15.62
C GLU A 281 8.46 14.39 16.36
N CYS A 282 9.50 13.87 15.71
CA CYS A 282 10.82 13.80 16.32
C CYS A 282 11.56 15.14 16.36
N CYS A 283 11.53 15.86 15.24
CA CYS A 283 12.25 17.10 15.09
C CYS A 283 11.36 18.28 15.44
N LYS A 284 11.95 19.29 16.09
CA LYS A 284 11.29 20.56 16.34
C LYS A 284 10.99 21.26 15.02
N LYS A 285 9.86 21.95 14.95
CA LYS A 285 9.44 22.70 13.75
C LYS A 285 9.83 24.16 13.89
N CYS A 286 10.34 24.77 12.82
CA CYS A 286 10.57 26.20 12.77
C CYS A 286 9.22 26.93 12.68
N GLN A 287 8.83 27.63 13.74
CA GLN A 287 7.66 28.49 13.77
C GLN A 287 8.10 29.95 13.73
N GLN A 288 7.42 30.76 12.93
CA GLN A 288 7.71 32.19 12.88
C GLN A 288 7.37 32.82 14.23
N THR A 289 8.31 33.58 14.81
CA THR A 289 8.12 34.32 16.07
C THR A 289 8.32 35.83 15.89
N GLN A 290 8.84 36.25 14.74
CA GLN A 290 9.19 37.64 14.45
C GLN A 290 8.82 38.00 13.01
N CYS A 291 8.59 39.29 12.73
CA CYS A 291 8.37 39.75 11.36
C CYS A 291 9.70 39.91 10.64
N ILE A 292 9.75 39.48 9.38
CA ILE A 292 10.91 39.61 8.52
C ILE A 292 10.56 40.64 7.45
N VAL A 293 11.32 41.73 7.39
CA VAL A 293 11.09 42.80 6.42
C VAL A 293 12.25 42.83 5.44
N ILE A 294 11.93 42.62 4.16
CA ILE A 294 12.88 42.64 3.05
C ILE A 294 12.59 43.88 2.21
N ASN A 295 13.50 44.84 2.25
CA ASN A 295 13.28 46.16 1.65
C ASN A 295 13.78 46.24 0.18
N ARG A 296 14.67 45.32 -0.23
CA ARG A 296 15.14 45.16 -1.62
C ARG A 296 15.45 43.70 -1.94
N PRO A 297 15.38 43.28 -3.22
CA PRO A 297 15.92 41.99 -3.65
C PRO A 297 17.43 41.97 -3.40
N GLY A 298 17.90 41.08 -2.51
CA GLY A 298 19.33 40.88 -2.23
C GLY A 298 19.90 41.60 -1.00
N SER A 299 19.11 42.41 -0.27
CA SER A 299 19.54 42.95 1.03
C SER A 299 19.22 42.00 2.18
N GLN A 300 20.07 42.00 3.21
CA GLN A 300 19.88 41.20 4.43
C GLN A 300 18.59 41.67 5.13
N GLY A 301 17.59 40.79 5.21
CA GLY A 301 16.27 41.10 5.80
C GLY A 301 16.40 41.53 7.26
N MET A 302 15.64 42.55 7.66
CA MET A 302 15.59 43.00 9.04
C MET A 302 14.53 42.24 9.82
N VAL A 303 14.86 41.83 11.05
CA VAL A 303 13.94 41.09 11.92
C VAL A 303 13.40 42.04 13.00
N LEU A 304 12.07 42.08 13.14
CA LEU A 304 11.34 42.95 14.07
C LEU A 304 10.51 42.10 15.03
N LYS A 305 10.56 42.41 16.34
CA LYS A 305 9.67 41.76 17.31
C LYS A 305 8.26 42.36 17.24
N PRO A 306 7.21 41.63 17.65
CA PRO A 306 5.86 42.18 17.73
C PRO A 306 5.82 43.44 18.59
N GLY A 307 5.27 44.52 18.05
CA GLY A 307 5.22 45.84 18.68
C GLY A 307 6.41 46.76 18.34
N ASP A 308 7.47 46.23 17.73
CA ASP A 308 8.60 47.05 17.30
C ASP A 308 8.21 47.92 16.09
N MET A 309 8.70 49.16 16.09
CA MET A 309 8.70 50.05 14.94
C MET A 309 10.13 50.55 14.71
N LYS A 310 10.68 50.30 13.52
CA LYS A 310 12.02 50.78 13.13
C LYS A 310 11.96 51.61 11.86
N ARG A 311 12.82 52.60 11.79
CA ARG A 311 13.00 53.47 10.63
C ARG A 311 13.92 52.80 9.60
N ASP A 312 13.66 53.04 8.32
CA ASP A 312 14.58 52.66 7.24
C ASP A 312 15.90 53.44 7.36
N PRO A 313 17.07 52.76 7.41
CA PRO A 313 18.37 53.43 7.45
C PRO A 313 18.65 54.35 6.25
N LEU A 314 18.01 54.12 5.11
CA LEU A 314 18.23 54.86 3.86
C LEU A 314 17.14 55.91 3.58
N ASN A 315 15.95 55.78 4.19
CA ASN A 315 14.83 56.67 3.96
C ASN A 315 14.14 57.04 5.28
N ASN A 316 14.38 58.27 5.76
CA ASN A 316 13.82 58.75 7.01
C ASN A 316 12.29 58.85 7.04
N CYS A 317 11.62 58.76 5.89
CA CYS A 317 10.18 58.79 5.78
C CYS A 317 9.53 57.41 5.85
N THR A 318 10.29 56.32 5.70
CA THR A 318 9.75 54.96 5.71
C THR A 318 9.98 54.30 7.06
N PHE A 319 8.93 53.72 7.61
CA PHE A 319 8.93 52.98 8.86
C PHE A 319 8.38 51.58 8.64
N PHE A 320 8.97 50.63 9.34
CA PHE A 320 8.57 49.24 9.36
C PHE A 320 8.04 48.93 10.75
N SER A 321 6.82 48.40 10.82
CA SER A 321 6.24 47.93 12.07
C SER A 321 5.91 46.45 11.97
N CYS A 322 5.99 45.76 13.11
CA CYS A 322 5.61 44.36 13.24
C CYS A 322 4.46 44.21 14.23
N MET A 323 3.40 43.50 13.83
CA MET A 323 2.28 43.20 14.72
C MET A 323 1.89 41.72 14.64
N LYS A 324 1.42 41.18 15.77
CA LYS A 324 0.93 39.80 15.87
C LYS A 324 -0.61 39.82 15.85
N ILE A 325 -1.22 39.32 14.78
CA ILE A 325 -2.68 39.25 14.61
C ILE A 325 -3.09 37.79 14.46
N HIS A 326 -3.99 37.29 15.31
CA HIS A 326 -4.48 35.90 15.27
C HIS A 326 -3.36 34.82 15.18
N GLY A 327 -2.21 35.08 15.80
CA GLY A 327 -1.06 34.14 15.77
C GLY A 327 -0.13 34.28 14.55
N GLN A 328 -0.45 35.16 13.59
CA GLN A 328 0.41 35.48 12.45
C GLN A 328 1.21 36.77 12.71
N PHE A 329 2.45 36.81 12.22
CA PHE A 329 3.38 37.93 12.36
C PHE A 329 3.38 38.74 11.07
N ILE A 330 2.73 39.90 11.09
CA ILE A 330 2.51 40.74 9.92
C ILE A 330 3.39 41.98 10.02
N SER A 331 4.26 42.17 9.03
CA SER A 331 4.99 43.41 8.84
C SER A 331 4.18 44.39 8.01
N SER A 332 4.15 45.66 8.42
CA SER A 332 3.60 46.74 7.60
C SER A 332 4.65 47.79 7.32
N VAL A 333 4.58 48.36 6.11
CA VAL A 333 5.42 49.48 5.67
C VAL A 333 4.54 50.72 5.69
N SER A 334 4.96 51.73 6.46
CA SER A 334 4.31 53.04 6.48
C SER A 334 5.31 54.09 6.00
N SER A 335 4.95 54.81 4.94
CA SER A 335 5.73 55.94 4.43
C SER A 335 5.02 57.25 4.73
N ILE A 336 5.77 58.23 5.23
CA ILE A 336 5.29 59.59 5.43
C ILE A 336 5.44 60.35 4.10
N THR A 337 4.33 60.80 3.53
CA THR A 337 4.33 61.72 2.38
C THR A 337 4.35 63.16 2.88
N CYS A 338 5.32 63.94 2.41
CA CYS A 338 5.44 65.36 2.76
C CYS A 338 4.62 66.22 1.79
N PRO A 339 3.99 67.31 2.26
CA PRO A 339 3.37 68.30 1.38
C PRO A 339 4.44 68.99 0.53
N ASP A 340 4.02 69.54 -0.62
CA ASP A 340 4.90 70.29 -1.51
C ASP A 340 5.56 71.45 -0.75
N PHE A 341 6.88 71.49 -0.81
CA PHE A 341 7.69 72.45 -0.06
C PHE A 341 8.39 73.40 -1.01
N ASP A 342 7.99 74.67 -0.99
CA ASP A 342 8.64 75.74 -1.75
C ASP A 342 9.58 76.55 -0.82
N PRO A 343 10.91 76.43 -0.98
CA PRO A 343 11.89 77.17 -0.18
C PRO A 343 11.78 78.70 -0.28
N SER A 344 11.13 79.22 -1.34
CA SER A 344 11.00 80.66 -1.58
C SER A 344 10.03 81.38 -0.62
N THR A 345 9.09 80.63 -0.04
CA THR A 345 8.08 81.13 0.92
C THR A 345 8.61 81.23 2.36
N CYS A 346 9.83 80.75 2.59
CA CYS A 346 10.45 80.62 3.90
C CYS A 346 11.42 81.78 4.19
N LEU A 347 11.53 82.18 5.46
CA LEU A 347 12.62 83.06 5.90
C LEU A 347 13.99 82.37 5.68
N PRO A 348 15.00 83.05 5.11
CA PRO A 348 16.34 82.49 4.92
C PRO A 348 16.94 81.98 6.23
N GLY A 349 17.38 80.73 6.27
CA GLY A 349 17.94 80.08 7.47
C GLY A 349 16.91 79.47 8.44
N SER A 350 15.60 79.56 8.16
CA SER A 350 14.55 78.97 9.01
C SER A 350 14.13 77.55 8.64
N ILE A 351 14.71 76.99 7.57
CA ILE A 351 14.37 75.65 7.08
C ILE A 351 14.96 74.61 8.02
N THR A 352 14.10 73.85 8.67
CA THR A 352 14.47 72.78 9.59
C THR A 352 13.73 71.50 9.23
N LEU A 353 14.28 70.34 9.58
CA LEU A 353 13.52 69.10 9.50
C LEU A 353 12.58 68.99 10.70
N MET A 354 11.43 68.37 10.47
CA MET A 354 10.56 67.92 11.56
C MET A 354 11.32 66.95 12.49
N PRO A 355 10.89 66.77 13.75
CA PRO A 355 11.54 65.87 14.70
C PRO A 355 11.64 64.41 14.22
N ASN A 356 10.72 64.00 13.34
CA ASN A 356 10.75 62.70 12.68
C ASN A 356 11.76 62.63 11.52
N GLY A 357 12.49 63.70 11.19
CA GLY A 357 13.57 63.73 10.20
C GLY A 357 13.14 63.48 8.75
N CYS A 358 11.84 63.50 8.44
CA CYS A 358 11.30 63.21 7.11
C CYS A 358 10.96 64.50 6.35
N CYS A 359 10.05 65.32 6.87
CA CYS A 359 9.56 66.52 6.16
C CYS A 359 10.29 67.79 6.59
N ARG A 360 10.41 68.73 5.66
CA ARG A 360 10.97 70.07 5.90
C ARG A 360 9.87 71.01 6.35
N LYS A 361 10.20 71.88 7.30
CA LYS A 361 9.35 72.96 7.81
C LYS A 361 10.14 74.27 7.86
N CYS A 362 9.44 75.41 7.83
CA CYS A 362 10.06 76.72 7.95
C CYS A 362 9.10 77.74 8.60
N LEU A 363 9.63 78.91 8.96
CA LEU A 363 8.80 80.04 9.38
C LEU A 363 8.34 80.81 8.12
N PRO A 364 7.02 80.87 7.86
CA PRO A 364 6.49 81.55 6.68
C PRO A 364 6.67 83.07 6.80
N ARG A 365 6.97 83.70 5.67
CA ARG A 365 7.27 85.13 5.60
C ARG A 365 5.96 85.96 5.59
N ASN A 366 5.41 86.21 6.79
CA ASN A 366 4.32 87.16 7.12
C ASN A 366 2.90 86.87 6.57
N GLU A 367 2.09 86.08 7.29
CA GLU A 367 0.61 86.20 7.29
C GLU A 367 -0.01 85.32 8.40
N THR A 368 -0.36 85.88 9.57
CA THR A 368 -1.33 85.24 10.51
C THR A 368 -1.99 86.27 11.44
N ARG A 369 -2.64 87.31 10.88
CA ARG A 369 -3.77 87.95 11.57
C ARG A 369 -4.91 88.09 10.58
N VAL A 370 -5.81 87.11 10.57
CA VAL A 370 -7.09 87.25 9.86
C VAL A 370 -7.88 88.34 10.58
N PRO A 371 -8.26 89.45 9.93
CA PRO A 371 -9.02 90.52 10.57
C PRO A 371 -10.42 90.03 10.95
N CYS A 372 -10.97 90.56 12.04
CA CYS A 372 -12.35 90.27 12.47
C CYS A 372 -13.34 90.59 11.35
N SER A 373 -14.05 89.56 10.86
CA SER A 373 -14.99 89.65 9.74
C SER A 373 -16.07 88.58 9.83
N THR A 374 -17.12 88.71 9.01
CA THR A 374 -18.20 87.72 8.89
C THR A 374 -17.77 86.58 7.98
N VAL A 375 -17.91 85.34 8.46
CA VAL A 375 -17.68 84.12 7.67
C VAL A 375 -19.00 83.40 7.47
N PRO A 376 -19.40 83.08 6.22
CA PRO A 376 -20.63 82.36 5.94
C PRO A 376 -20.51 80.88 6.34
N VAL A 377 -21.47 80.40 7.13
CA VAL A 377 -21.60 79.03 7.66
C VAL A 377 -23.02 78.53 7.42
N VAL A 378 -23.15 77.32 6.89
CA VAL A 378 -24.45 76.67 6.72
C VAL A 378 -24.87 76.02 8.03
N ARG A 379 -26.03 76.40 8.58
CA ARG A 379 -26.60 75.79 9.79
C ARG A 379 -28.03 75.30 9.54
N GLU A 380 -28.42 74.24 10.22
CA GLU A 380 -29.80 73.78 10.22
C GLU A 380 -30.60 74.55 11.27
N ILE A 381 -31.69 75.17 10.84
CA ILE A 381 -32.67 75.79 11.73
C ILE A 381 -33.81 74.79 11.88
N SER A 382 -34.05 74.33 13.11
CA SER A 382 -35.14 73.40 13.45
C SER A 382 -36.11 74.01 14.46
N HIS A 383 -37.40 73.96 14.16
CA HIS A 383 -38.46 74.45 15.03
C HIS A 383 -39.75 73.64 14.83
N ASN A 384 -40.37 73.19 15.93
CA ASN A 384 -41.58 72.35 15.92
C ASN A 384 -41.51 71.13 14.98
N GLY A 385 -40.36 70.46 14.93
CA GLY A 385 -40.15 69.25 14.11
C GLY A 385 -39.96 69.49 12.61
N CYS A 386 -39.90 70.76 12.17
CA CYS A 386 -39.58 71.15 10.79
C CYS A 386 -38.16 71.71 10.74
N ALA A 387 -37.42 71.45 9.67
CA ALA A 387 -36.03 71.86 9.54
C ALA A 387 -35.69 72.42 8.14
N LYS A 388 -34.68 73.28 8.07
CA LYS A 388 -34.07 73.71 6.81
C LYS A 388 -32.64 74.19 7.02
N LEU A 389 -31.76 73.87 6.08
CA LEU A 389 -30.40 74.40 6.02
C LEU A 389 -30.41 75.83 5.48
N VAL A 390 -29.75 76.74 6.21
CA VAL A 390 -29.68 78.16 5.87
C VAL A 390 -28.23 78.64 6.04
N THR A 391 -27.75 79.41 5.07
CA THR A 391 -26.44 80.08 5.17
C THR A 391 -26.57 81.30 6.07
N MET A 392 -25.80 81.30 7.16
CA MET A 392 -25.75 82.36 8.16
C MET A 392 -24.31 82.85 8.30
N ASN A 393 -24.09 84.04 8.87
CA ASN A 393 -22.73 84.51 9.12
C ASN A 393 -22.35 84.29 10.59
N ASP A 394 -21.12 83.84 10.82
CA ASP A 394 -20.47 83.80 12.13
C ASP A 394 -19.34 84.86 12.17
N CYS A 395 -19.03 85.40 13.35
CA CYS A 395 -17.90 86.31 13.51
C CYS A 395 -16.61 85.54 13.75
N PHE A 396 -15.61 85.73 12.89
CA PHE A 396 -14.31 85.08 13.00
C PHE A 396 -13.16 86.05 12.71
N GLY A 397 -12.04 85.87 13.42
CA GLY A 397 -10.82 86.65 13.23
C GLY A 397 -10.22 87.11 14.55
N SER A 398 -9.09 87.80 14.44
CA SER A 398 -8.29 88.22 15.59
C SER A 398 -8.53 89.70 15.92
N CYS A 399 -8.75 89.98 17.20
CA CYS A 399 -8.85 91.32 17.76
C CYS A 399 -7.65 91.61 18.68
N GLY A 400 -7.23 92.87 18.78
CA GLY A 400 -6.05 93.25 19.55
C GLY A 400 -6.35 93.33 21.05
N THR A 401 -5.64 92.55 21.85
CA THR A 401 -5.68 92.63 23.32
C THR A 401 -4.30 93.05 23.84
N PHE A 402 -4.25 93.97 24.81
CA PHE A 402 -2.99 94.36 25.44
C PHE A 402 -3.13 94.62 26.94
N ALA A 403 -2.01 94.47 27.64
CA ALA A 403 -1.83 94.84 29.02
C ALA A 403 -0.56 95.69 29.10
N THR A 404 -0.71 96.96 29.48
CA THR A 404 0.38 97.95 29.49
C THR A 404 0.48 98.57 30.87
N TYR A 405 1.69 98.69 31.40
CA TYR A 405 1.91 99.33 32.69
C TYR A 405 1.83 100.85 32.54
N SER A 406 0.87 101.49 33.22
CA SER A 406 0.81 102.96 33.31
C SER A 406 1.62 103.41 34.53
N ALA A 407 2.64 104.21 34.26
CA ALA A 407 3.46 104.79 35.32
C ALA A 407 2.68 105.83 36.14
N GLU A 408 1.72 106.53 35.52
CA GLU A 408 0.87 107.53 36.19
C GLU A 408 -0.10 106.88 37.19
N ALA A 409 -0.67 105.73 36.85
CA ALA A 409 -1.60 105.00 37.71
C ALA A 409 -0.90 104.01 38.66
N GLN A 410 0.42 103.79 38.50
CA GLN A 410 1.19 102.71 39.15
C GLN A 410 0.48 101.35 39.07
N SER A 411 -0.24 101.11 37.96
CA SER A 411 -1.07 99.93 37.76
C SER A 411 -1.02 99.47 36.31
N LEU A 412 -1.44 98.22 36.08
CA LEU A 412 -1.58 97.67 34.74
C LEU A 412 -2.92 98.13 34.13
N ASP A 413 -2.86 98.74 32.96
CA ASP A 413 -3.99 99.06 32.11
C ASP A 413 -4.27 97.89 31.15
N HIS A 414 -5.50 97.40 31.16
CA HIS A 414 -5.90 96.20 30.43
C HIS A 414 -6.98 96.55 29.41
N ARG A 415 -6.71 96.28 28.13
CA ARG A 415 -7.71 96.37 27.06
C ARG A 415 -7.88 95.03 26.38
N CYS A 416 -9.00 94.36 26.65
CA CYS A 416 -9.41 93.15 25.95
C CYS A 416 -10.42 93.51 24.86
N SER A 417 -10.25 93.02 23.63
CA SER A 417 -11.26 93.12 22.58
C SER A 417 -11.57 91.76 21.97
N CYS A 418 -12.84 91.51 21.70
CA CYS A 418 -13.33 90.28 21.08
C CYS A 418 -14.04 90.57 19.76
N CYS A 419 -13.95 89.65 18.80
CA CYS A 419 -14.66 89.75 17.53
C CYS A 419 -16.14 89.42 17.75
N MET A 420 -17.01 90.43 17.73
CA MET A 420 -18.42 90.31 18.09
C MET A 420 -19.33 90.90 17.00
N GLN A 421 -20.59 90.45 17.00
CA GLN A 421 -21.62 90.97 16.12
C GLN A 421 -21.87 92.46 16.38
N GLN A 422 -21.76 93.27 15.34
CA GLN A 422 -22.01 94.71 15.38
C GLN A 422 -23.44 95.03 14.95
N ARG A 423 -23.92 94.38 13.88
CA ARG A 423 -25.29 94.52 13.37
C ARG A 423 -25.92 93.16 13.13
N THR A 424 -27.20 93.08 13.45
CA THR A 424 -28.02 91.89 13.22
C THR A 424 -29.36 92.27 12.61
N SER A 425 -29.94 91.37 11.82
CA SER A 425 -31.25 91.51 11.19
C SER A 425 -32.11 90.28 11.47
N GLN A 426 -33.43 90.45 11.52
CA GLN A 426 -34.39 89.35 11.54
C GLN A 426 -34.66 88.90 10.10
N ARG A 427 -34.42 87.62 9.78
CA ARG A 427 -34.70 87.03 8.46
C ARG A 427 -35.74 85.93 8.56
N GLU A 428 -36.61 85.83 7.57
CA GLU A 428 -37.63 84.79 7.50
C GLU A 428 -37.17 83.61 6.64
N VAL A 429 -37.50 82.39 7.08
CA VAL A 429 -37.27 81.16 6.35
C VAL A 429 -38.50 80.25 6.39
N MET A 430 -38.78 79.58 5.28
CA MET A 430 -39.80 78.52 5.20
C MET A 430 -39.16 77.16 5.51
N LEU A 431 -39.42 76.61 6.69
CA LEU A 431 -38.96 75.30 7.15
C LEU A 431 -39.76 74.17 6.48
N GLN A 432 -39.09 73.05 6.19
CA GLN A 432 -39.73 71.87 5.60
C GLN A 432 -40.14 70.91 6.71
N CYS A 433 -41.44 70.62 6.81
CA CYS A 433 -41.99 69.68 7.79
C CYS A 433 -42.17 68.29 7.19
N PRO A 434 -42.10 67.23 8.02
CA PRO A 434 -42.54 65.88 7.63
C PRO A 434 -44.01 65.95 7.17
N GLY A 435 -44.28 65.62 5.89
CA GLY A 435 -45.62 65.73 5.28
C GLY A 435 -45.79 66.86 4.25
N GLY A 436 -44.72 67.55 3.84
CA GLY A 436 -44.73 68.51 2.73
C GLY A 436 -45.29 69.89 3.06
N ARG A 437 -45.74 70.12 4.30
CA ARG A 437 -46.15 71.44 4.78
C ARG A 437 -44.94 72.34 5.00
N LEU A 438 -45.05 73.61 4.63
CA LEU A 438 -44.04 74.64 4.90
C LEU A 438 -44.43 75.47 6.12
N LEU A 439 -43.50 75.67 7.07
CA LEU A 439 -43.70 76.48 8.28
C LEU A 439 -42.82 77.73 8.23
N ARG A 440 -43.41 78.92 8.36
CA ARG A 440 -42.67 80.18 8.40
C ARG A 440 -42.04 80.41 9.78
N HIS A 441 -40.74 80.69 9.81
CA HIS A 441 -39.98 80.96 11.03
C HIS A 441 -38.99 82.11 10.83
N THR A 442 -38.80 82.94 11.86
CA THR A 442 -37.87 84.08 11.86
C THR A 442 -36.62 83.75 12.67
N TYR A 443 -35.44 84.09 12.16
CA TYR A 443 -34.16 83.90 12.84
C TYR A 443 -33.28 85.15 12.78
N THR A 444 -32.38 85.30 13.75
CA THR A 444 -31.42 86.41 13.80
C THR A 444 -30.20 86.10 12.93
N HIS A 445 -29.91 86.97 11.96
CA HIS A 445 -28.75 86.88 11.08
C HIS A 445 -27.72 87.98 11.43
N ILE A 446 -26.43 87.64 11.39
CA ILE A 446 -25.34 88.60 11.64
C ILE A 446 -24.97 89.29 10.33
N ASP A 447 -25.11 90.62 10.27
CA ASP A 447 -24.81 91.40 9.06
C ASP A 447 -23.36 91.92 9.05
N SER A 448 -22.79 92.25 10.21
CA SER A 448 -21.39 92.67 10.33
C SER A 448 -20.77 92.33 11.67
N CYS A 449 -19.45 92.13 11.69
CA CYS A 449 -18.64 91.85 12.87
C CYS A 449 -17.56 92.93 13.05
N LEU A 450 -17.24 93.27 14.30
CA LEU A 450 -16.18 94.22 14.64
C LEU A 450 -15.53 93.81 15.97
N CYS A 451 -14.30 94.24 16.20
CA CYS A 451 -13.67 94.14 17.52
C CYS A 451 -14.36 95.09 18.50
N GLN A 452 -14.94 94.52 19.56
CA GLN A 452 -15.59 95.25 20.65
C GLN A 452 -14.81 95.05 21.95
N ASP A 453 -14.67 96.12 22.73
CA ASP A 453 -13.94 96.08 24.00
C ASP A 453 -14.74 95.34 25.07
N THR A 454 -14.06 94.52 25.85
CA THR A 454 -14.63 93.66 26.90
C THR A 454 -13.82 93.82 28.18
N MET A 455 -14.48 93.74 29.34
CA MET A 455 -13.79 93.83 30.63
C MET A 455 -13.07 92.52 30.93
N CYS A 456 -11.77 92.59 31.22
CA CYS A 456 -10.94 91.44 31.56
C CYS A 456 -11.14 91.04 33.05
N GLU A 457 -12.32 90.55 33.44
CA GLU A 457 -12.54 90.07 34.81
C GLU A 457 -12.23 88.56 34.98
N LEU A 458 -11.54 88.23 36.06
CA LEU A 458 -11.45 86.86 36.60
C LEU A 458 -12.73 86.59 37.42
N PRO A 459 -13.40 85.42 37.29
CA PRO A 459 -14.60 85.14 38.07
C PRO A 459 -14.30 85.23 39.58
N PRO A 460 -15.11 85.95 40.37
CA PRO A 460 -14.98 85.89 41.82
C PRO A 460 -15.26 84.46 42.29
N TRP A 461 -14.32 83.90 43.06
CA TRP A 461 -14.51 82.66 43.80
C TRP A 461 -15.82 82.72 44.59
N ARG A 462 -16.90 82.13 44.05
CA ARG A 462 -18.07 81.81 44.85
C ARG A 462 -17.64 80.72 45.81
N ARG A 463 -17.32 81.13 47.05
CA ARG A 463 -17.34 80.28 48.24
C ARG A 463 -18.75 79.68 48.35
N ALA A 464 -18.97 78.52 47.75
CA ALA A 464 -20.11 77.68 48.10
C ALA A 464 -19.77 76.97 49.42
N ARG A 465 -20.36 77.47 50.51
CA ARG A 465 -20.30 76.85 51.83
C ARG A 465 -21.13 75.56 51.80
N ARG A 466 -20.42 74.43 51.85
CA ARG A 466 -20.75 73.07 52.33
C ARG A 466 -22.23 72.68 52.57
N SER A 467 -22.60 71.61 51.87
CA SER A 467 -23.27 70.40 52.39
C SER A 467 -22.94 69.28 51.40
N GLY A 468 -22.29 68.17 51.70
CA GLY A 468 -21.71 67.58 52.89
C GLY A 468 -21.35 66.16 52.48
N LEU A 469 -20.08 65.88 52.17
CA LEU A 469 -19.55 64.53 52.04
C LEU A 469 -18.29 64.48 52.89
N ARG A 470 -18.43 63.86 54.06
CA ARG A 470 -17.36 63.67 55.03
C ARG A 470 -16.54 62.45 54.59
N ALA A 471 -15.23 62.65 54.59
CA ALA A 471 -14.17 61.75 54.17
C ALA A 471 -14.15 60.38 54.90
N PRO A 472 -13.44 59.38 54.36
CA PRO A 472 -12.69 58.46 55.19
C PRO A 472 -11.32 59.09 55.50
N GLY A 473 -11.19 59.64 56.71
CA GLY A 473 -9.91 59.98 57.32
C GLY A 473 -9.52 58.94 58.38
N PRO A 474 -8.21 58.81 58.69
CA PRO A 474 -7.63 57.71 59.47
C PRO A 474 -7.69 57.98 60.99
N GLY A 475 -7.57 56.91 61.79
CA GLY A 475 -7.45 57.02 63.24
C GLY A 475 -6.75 55.80 63.84
N ALA A 476 -5.55 56.02 64.36
CA ALA A 476 -4.69 55.08 65.05
C ALA A 476 -5.10 54.86 66.52
N GLY A 477 -4.84 53.66 67.05
CA GLY A 477 -4.64 53.31 68.48
C GLY A 477 -5.85 53.50 69.41
N VAL A 478 -6.11 52.72 70.45
CA VAL A 478 -5.23 51.98 71.37
C VAL A 478 -6.09 50.94 72.14
N SER A 479 -5.45 49.79 72.42
CA SER A 479 -5.65 48.80 73.51
C SER A 479 -6.98 48.06 73.71
N GLY A 480 -6.88 46.73 73.86
CA GLY A 480 -7.87 45.92 74.59
C GLY A 480 -7.91 44.44 74.21
N GLU A 481 -7.03 43.65 74.82
CA GLU A 481 -6.79 42.19 74.79
C GLU A 481 -7.95 41.17 74.59
N ARG A 482 -7.53 40.01 74.02
CA ARG A 482 -8.06 38.61 74.11
C ARG A 482 -9.36 38.30 73.36
N SER A 483 -9.56 37.13 72.72
CA SER A 483 -8.80 35.89 72.62
C SER A 483 -9.27 35.11 71.38
N ALA A 484 -8.38 34.26 70.86
CA ALA A 484 -8.55 33.38 69.71
C ALA A 484 -9.65 32.31 69.86
N THR A 485 -10.24 31.84 68.75
CA THR A 485 -10.49 30.40 68.59
C THR A 485 -10.52 29.98 67.11
N GLN A 486 -9.83 28.86 66.87
CA GLN A 486 -9.63 28.13 65.63
C GLN A 486 -10.91 27.51 65.04
N ALA A 487 -10.92 27.36 63.71
CA ALA A 487 -11.69 26.33 63.00
C ALA A 487 -11.01 24.95 63.14
N PRO A 488 -11.75 23.83 63.22
CA PRO A 488 -11.19 22.47 63.19
C PRO A 488 -10.97 21.96 61.75
N PRO A 489 -10.06 20.98 61.54
CA PRO A 489 -9.76 20.36 60.25
C PRO A 489 -10.67 19.12 59.96
N PRO A 490 -10.57 18.48 58.78
CA PRO A 490 -11.62 17.63 58.20
C PRO A 490 -11.50 16.15 58.62
N PRO A 491 -12.50 15.30 58.36
CA PRO A 491 -12.30 13.87 58.36
C PRO A 491 -12.18 13.32 56.93
N SER A 492 -11.05 12.64 56.73
CA SER A 492 -10.76 11.67 55.68
C SER A 492 -11.73 10.49 55.75
N ILE A 493 -12.21 10.02 54.59
CA ILE A 493 -12.89 8.73 54.47
C ILE A 493 -12.10 7.86 53.49
N HIS A 494 -11.61 6.74 54.02
CA HIS A 494 -11.10 5.57 53.32
C HIS A 494 -12.18 4.46 53.29
N PRO A 495 -11.99 3.37 52.54
CA PRO A 495 -13.00 2.78 51.65
C PRO A 495 -13.55 1.46 52.17
N VAL A 496 -14.73 1.07 51.64
CA VAL A 496 -15.16 -0.32 51.38
C VAL A 496 -16.33 -0.19 50.36
N TYR A 497 -16.47 -0.92 49.26
CA TYR A 497 -16.04 -2.27 48.87
C TYR A 497 -15.58 -2.29 47.41
#